data_AF-A0A420W5H3-F1
#
_entry.id   AF-A0A420W5H3-F1
#
_cell.length_a   1.000
_cell.length_b   1.000
_cell.length_c   1.000
_cell.angle_alpha   90.00
_cell.angle_beta   90.00
_cell.angle_gamma   90.00
#
_symmetry.space_group_name_H-M   'P 1'
#
loop_
_entity.id
_entity.type
_entity.pdbx_description
1 polymer ?
#
loop_
_entity_poly.entity_id
_entity_poly.type
_entity_poly.pdbx_seq_one_letter_code
_entity_poly.pdbx_strand_id
1 'polypeptide(L)' 'MIYKHNKTGNLYCLIATANKCDNEKFPKMVVYQSLADGNIYARPYKDFFNAFSVQGASHE' A
#
# COMPACT_ATOMS: atom_id res chain seq x y z
N MET A 1 0.17 2.63 -9.14
CA MET A 1 0.71 1.25 -9.26
C MET A 1 -0.23 0.32 -8.51
N ILE A 2 -0.53 -0.87 -9.07
CA ILE A 2 -1.45 -1.83 -8.46
C ILE A 2 -0.69 -2.80 -7.58
N TYR A 3 -1.20 -3.04 -6.38
CA TYR A 3 -0.64 -3.91 -5.37
C TYR A 3 -1.64 -5.01 -5.03
N LYS A 4 -1.14 -6.24 -4.91
CA LYS A 4 -1.90 -7.41 -4.47
C LYS A 4 -1.56 -7.73 -3.03
N HIS A 5 -2.56 -7.84 -2.17
CA HIS A 5 -2.36 -8.28 -0.79
C HIS A 5 -1.96 -9.76 -0.75
N ASN A 6 -0.85 -10.07 -0.10
CA ASN A 6 -0.23 -11.39 -0.14
C ASN A 6 -1.11 -12.48 0.48
N LYS A 7 -1.92 -12.14 1.50
CA LYS A 7 -2.77 -13.11 2.21
C LYS A 7 -4.15 -13.29 1.57
N THR A 8 -4.79 -12.21 1.14
CA THR A 8 -6.21 -12.25 0.69
C THR A 8 -6.34 -12.23 -0.83
N GLY A 9 -5.28 -11.86 -1.55
CA GLY A 9 -5.30 -11.70 -3.01
C GLY A 9 -6.02 -10.44 -3.49
N ASN A 10 -6.59 -9.63 -2.60
CA ASN A 10 -7.28 -8.39 -2.94
C ASN A 10 -6.33 -7.38 -3.60
N LEU A 11 -6.87 -6.60 -4.52
CA LEU A 11 -6.12 -5.63 -5.30
C LEU A 11 -6.39 -4.20 -4.84
N TYR A 12 -5.32 -3.41 -4.80
CA TYR A 12 -5.34 -2.04 -4.32
C TYR A 12 -4.50 -1.14 -5.22
N CYS A 13 -4.93 0.10 -5.42
CA CYS A 13 -4.14 1.14 -6.07
C CYS A 13 -3.48 2.03 -5.02
N LEU A 14 -2.16 2.20 -5.10
CA LEU A 14 -1.47 3.21 -4.29
C LEU A 14 -1.82 4.61 -4.78
N ILE A 15 -2.34 5.45 -3.88
CA ILE A 15 -2.74 6.83 -4.16
C ILE A 15 -1.59 7.79 -3.83
N ALA A 16 -1.09 7.72 -2.59
CA ALA A 16 -0.09 8.64 -2.09
C ALA A 16 0.73 8.02 -0.96
N THR A 17 1.89 8.61 -0.71
CA THR A 17 2.61 8.40 0.54
C THR A 17 2.50 9.66 1.39
N ALA A 18 1.90 9.53 2.57
CA ALA A 18 1.67 10.63 3.51
C ALA A 18 2.77 10.67 4.58
N ASN A 19 2.84 11.81 5.27
CA ASN A 19 3.85 12.19 6.27
C ASN A 19 5.26 12.28 5.69
N LYS A 20 5.69 13.50 5.34
CA LYS A 20 7.05 13.78 4.89
C LYS A 20 8.06 13.70 6.03
N CYS A 21 7.64 14.08 7.24
CA CYS A 21 8.39 13.79 8.45
C CYS A 21 8.17 12.30 8.78
N ASP A 22 9.22 11.50 8.74
CA ASP A 22 9.18 10.07 9.12
C ASP A 22 9.80 9.94 10.51
N ASN A 23 8.96 10.03 11.55
CA ASN A 23 9.40 9.91 12.95
C ASN A 23 8.40 9.08 13.76
N GLU A 24 8.72 8.80 15.02
CA GLU A 24 7.89 7.93 15.87
C GLU A 24 6.44 8.41 16.05
N LYS A 25 6.21 9.73 16.09
CA LYS A 25 4.86 10.30 16.24
C LYS A 25 4.10 10.36 14.92
N PHE A 26 4.83 10.53 13.82
CA PHE A 26 4.30 10.66 12.47
C PHE A 26 5.09 9.74 11.54
N PRO A 27 4.84 8.42 11.56
CA PRO A 27 5.52 7.51 10.66
C PRO A 27 5.07 7.77 9.23
N LYS A 28 5.92 7.45 8.25
CA LYS A 28 5.55 7.47 6.84
C LYS A 28 4.41 6.49 6.57
N MET A 29 3.35 6.95 5.92
CA MET A 29 2.13 6.16 5.68
C MET A 29 1.88 5.97 4.19
N VAL A 30 1.46 4.78 3.77
CA VAL A 30 0.94 4.53 2.43
C VAL A 30 -0.58 4.69 2.48
N VAL A 31 -1.13 5.51 1.58
CA VAL A 31 -2.56 5.69 1.36
C VAL A 31 -2.93 4.99 0.06
N TYR A 32 -3.92 4.11 0.11
CA TYR A 32 -4.27 3.23 -0.99
C TYR A 32 -5.77 2.95 -1.03
N GLN A 33 -6.28 2.69 -2.23
CA GLN A 33 -7.70 2.42 -2.47
C GLN A 33 -7.91 0.98 -2.91
N SER A 34 -8.93 0.33 -2.36
CA SER A 34 -9.40 -0.97 -2.81
C SER A 34 -10.03 -0.88 -4.20
N LEU A 35 -9.62 -1.79 -5.10
CA LEU A 35 -10.21 -1.86 -6.44
C LEU A 35 -11.57 -2.57 -6.46
N ALA A 36 -11.96 -3.25 -5.37
CA ALA A 36 -13.22 -3.99 -5.30
C ALA A 36 -14.41 -3.09 -4.94
N ASP A 37 -14.20 -2.15 -4.03
CA ASP A 37 -15.27 -1.34 -3.41
C ASP A 37 -14.94 0.16 -3.29
N GLY A 38 -13.75 0.59 -3.72
CA GLY A 38 -13.35 2.00 -3.70
C GLY A 38 -12.98 2.55 -2.32
N ASN A 39 -12.99 1.72 -1.27
CA ASN A 39 -12.63 2.15 0.08
C ASN A 39 -11.16 2.55 0.18
N ILE A 40 -10.88 3.61 0.96
CA ILE A 40 -9.53 4.15 1.17
C ILE A 40 -9.00 3.70 2.52
N TYR A 41 -7.76 3.23 2.52
CA TYR A 41 -7.04 2.77 3.70
C TYR A 41 -5.69 3.48 3.82
N ALA A 42 -5.18 3.52 5.04
CA ALA A 42 -3.84 4.00 5.32
C ALA A 42 -3.12 3.01 6.25
N ARG A 43 -1.83 2.78 6.01
CA ARG A 43 -1.00 1.89 6.82
C ARG A 43 0.47 2.37 6.82
N PRO A 44 1.26 2.06 7.88
CA PRO A 44 2.68 2.37 7.89
C PRO A 44 3.41 1.81 6.66
N TYR A 45 4.35 2.59 6.12
CA TYR A 45 5.05 2.29 4.87
C TYR A 45 5.69 0.90 4.87
N LYS A 46 6.43 0.55 5.92
CA LYS A 46 7.10 -0.76 6.03
C LYS A 46 6.09 -1.91 6.03
N ASP A 47 5.00 -1.78 6.77
CA ASP A 47 3.96 -2.80 6.87
C ASP A 47 3.20 -2.98 5.55
N PHE A 48 3.13 -1.94 4.72
CA PHE A 48 2.54 -2.05 3.40
C PHE A 48 3.41 -2.92 2.50
N PHE A 49 4.69 -2.60 2.33
CA PHE A 49 5.54 -3.38 1.43
C PHE A 49 5.84 -4.81 1.91
N ASN A 50 5.68 -5.10 3.21
CA ASN A 50 5.76 -6.47 3.72
C ASN A 50 4.51 -7.31 3.38
N ALA A 51 3.34 -6.69 3.27
CA ALA A 51 2.07 -7.41 3.10
C ALA A 51 1.53 -7.40 1.67
N PHE A 52 2.13 -6.61 0.77
CA PHE A 52 1.66 -6.43 -0.58
C PHE A 52 2.80 -6.60 -1.59
N SER A 53 2.50 -7.17 -2.74
CA SER A 53 3.39 -7.31 -3.89
C SER A 53 2.86 -6.50 -5.07
N VAL A 54 3.76 -5.98 -5.91
CA VAL A 54 3.35 -5.25 -7.12
C VAL A 54 2.74 -6.24 -8.11
N GLN A 55 1.53 -5.96 -8.57
CA GLN A 55 0.89 -6.77 -9.60
C GLN A 55 1.44 -6.38 -10.97
N GLY A 56 2.00 -7.35 -11.70
CA GLY A 56 2.60 -7.12 -13.02
C GLY A 56 4.10 -6.81 -12.99
N ALA A 57 4.78 -6.93 -11.84
CA ALA A 57 6.22 -7.08 -11.83
C ALA A 57 6.56 -8.48 -12.34
N SER A 58 6.65 -8.61 -13.67
CA SER A 58 7.42 -9.68 -14.28
C SER A 58 8.83 -9.58 -13.69
N HIS A 59 9.30 -10.62 -13.02
CA HIS A 59 10.73 -10.77 -12.80
C HIS A 59 11.35 -10.92 -14.20
N GLU A 60 11.93 -9.83 -14.72
CA GLU A 60 13.05 -9.94 -15.65
C GLU A 60 14.31 -10.30 -14.86
#